data_AF-A0A2G2MVN8-F1
#
_entry.id   AF-A0A2G2MVN8-F1
#
_cell.length_a   1.000
_cell.length_b   1.000
_cell.length_c   1.000
_cell.angle_alpha   90.00
_cell.angle_beta   90.00
_cell.angle_gamma   90.00
#
_symmetry.space_group_name_H-M   'P 1'
#
loop_
_entity.id
_entity.type
_entity.pdbx_description
1 polymer ?
#
loop_
_entity_poly.entity_id
_entity_poly.type
_entity_poly.pdbx_seq_one_letter_code
_entity_poly.pdbx_strand_id
1 'polypeptide(L)'
;MKKILIFIIIGGSMLLADSNDTNRSQEKTKLNTEIEKQMEKEKKYAKEKAFYQGEDYDLKAHEVDPDILSKIPSLEPDYDFDMSEGVYTD
;
A
#
# COMPACT_ATOMS: atom_id res chain seq x y z
N MET A 1 46.97 40.65 24.99
CA MET A 1 45.71 39.94 25.30
C MET A 1 44.64 40.11 24.21
N LYS A 2 44.42 41.31 23.63
CA LYS A 2 43.44 41.51 22.52
C LYS A 2 43.67 40.62 21.28
N LYS A 3 44.92 40.29 20.96
CA LYS A 3 45.27 39.44 19.79
C LYS A 3 44.95 37.95 19.98
N ILE A 4 44.85 37.47 21.23
CA ILE A 4 44.51 36.07 21.56
C ILE A 4 43.00 35.83 21.39
N LEU A 5 42.17 36.83 21.72
CA LEU A 5 40.72 36.76 21.53
C LEU A 5 40.32 36.56 20.06
N ILE A 6 41.07 37.14 19.12
CA ILE A 6 40.79 37.02 17.68
C ILE A 6 41.01 35.57 17.19
N PHE A 7 41.99 34.86 17.73
CA PHE A 7 42.26 33.46 17.37
C PHE A 7 41.18 32.49 17.87
N ILE A 8 40.57 32.77 19.03
CA ILE A 8 39.49 31.95 19.59
C ILE A 8 38.21 32.09 18.74
N ILE A 9 37.93 33.30 18.24
CA ILE A 9 36.75 33.57 17.40
C ILE A 9 36.88 32.87 16.03
N ILE A 10 38.09 32.84 15.44
CA ILE A 10 38.33 32.21 14.14
C ILE A 10 38.39 30.68 14.25
N GLY A 11 38.90 30.14 15.37
CA GLY A 11 38.95 28.69 15.59
C GLY A 11 37.59 28.05 15.89
N GLY A 12 36.67 28.79 16.51
CA GLY A 12 35.34 28.28 16.90
C GLY A 12 34.37 28.10 15.73
N SER A 13 34.50 28.87 14.65
CA SER A 13 33.61 28.80 13.49
C SER A 13 33.83 27.56 12.60
N MET A 14 35.00 26.90 12.71
CA MET A 14 35.32 25.72 11.91
C MET A 14 34.63 24.43 12.41
N LEU A 15 34.21 24.39 13.67
CA LEU A 15 33.59 23.20 14.30
C LEU A 15 32.10 23.02 13.98
N LEU A 16 31.45 24.03 13.36
CA LEU A 16 30.02 23.98 13.04
C LEU A 16 29.72 23.52 11.59
N ALA A 17 30.75 23.29 10.77
CA ALA A 17 30.58 22.91 9.37
C ALA A 17 30.44 21.39 9.14
N ASP A 18 30.87 20.55 10.09
CA ASP A 18 30.97 19.09 9.93
C ASP A 18 29.67 18.32 10.33
N SER A 19 28.71 18.99 10.97
CA SER A 19 27.47 18.36 11.47
C SER A 19 26.30 18.35 10.47
N ASN A 20 26.48 18.91 9.27
CA ASN A 20 25.41 19.03 8.27
C ASN A 20 25.36 17.88 7.25
N ASP A 21 26.48 17.20 6.98
CA ASP A 21 26.56 16.15 5.95
C ASP A 21 25.90 14.83 6.38
N THR A 22 25.95 14.50 7.67
CA THR A 22 25.29 13.31 8.22
C THR A 22 23.76 13.42 8.17
N ASN A 23 23.20 14.60 8.46
CA ASN A 23 21.76 14.84 8.36
C ASN A 23 21.25 14.80 6.93
N ARG A 24 21.95 15.45 5.99
CA ARG A 24 21.60 15.39 4.55
C ARG A 24 21.68 13.98 3.97
N SER A 25 22.69 13.22 4.38
CA SER A 25 22.83 11.81 3.99
C SER A 25 21.63 11.00 4.45
N GLN A 26 21.28 11.07 5.75
CA GLN A 26 20.13 10.34 6.32
C GLN A 26 18.78 10.73 5.69
N GLU A 27 18.57 12.01 5.42
CA GLU A 27 17.34 12.52 4.81
C GLU A 27 17.17 12.00 3.37
N LYS A 28 18.27 11.96 2.61
CA LYS A 28 18.30 11.40 1.25
C LYS A 28 18.03 9.89 1.24
N THR A 29 18.53 9.15 2.23
CA THR A 29 18.27 7.70 2.35
C THR A 29 16.79 7.43 2.65
N LYS A 30 16.19 8.18 3.57
CA LYS A 30 14.75 8.05 3.91
C LYS A 30 13.86 8.35 2.71
N LEU A 31 14.18 9.41 1.95
CA LEU A 31 13.46 9.76 0.74
C LEU A 31 13.49 8.63 -0.29
N ASN A 32 14.67 8.06 -0.54
CA ASN A 32 14.82 6.96 -1.49
C ASN A 32 14.03 5.71 -1.06
N THR A 33 14.07 5.34 0.23
CA THR A 33 13.27 4.23 0.76
C THR A 33 11.78 4.45 0.55
N GLU A 34 11.29 5.67 0.74
CA GLU A 34 9.86 5.96 0.57
C GLU A 34 9.44 5.94 -0.90
N ILE A 35 10.31 6.43 -1.80
CA ILE A 35 10.10 6.31 -3.26
C ILE A 35 10.02 4.84 -3.68
N GLU A 36 10.92 3.99 -3.19
CA GLU A 36 10.90 2.55 -3.49
C GLU A 36 9.60 1.88 -3.01
N LYS A 37 9.16 2.17 -1.79
CA LYS A 37 7.88 1.66 -1.27
C LYS A 37 6.68 2.09 -2.12
N GLN A 38 6.66 3.34 -2.59
CA GLN A 38 5.57 3.82 -3.42
C GLN A 38 5.59 3.15 -4.80
N MET A 39 6.76 2.95 -5.40
CA MET A 39 6.89 2.19 -6.64
C MET A 39 6.42 0.74 -6.51
N GLU A 40 6.73 0.07 -5.38
CA GLU A 40 6.25 -1.29 -5.12
C GLU A 40 4.73 -1.35 -4.96
N LYS A 41 4.13 -0.38 -4.27
CA LYS A 41 2.67 -0.27 -4.15
C LYS A 41 2.01 -0.06 -5.50
N GLU A 42 2.53 0.83 -6.34
CA GLU A 42 1.98 1.05 -7.68
C GLU A 42 2.06 -0.20 -8.55
N LYS A 43 3.18 -0.94 -8.50
CA LYS A 43 3.31 -2.24 -9.20
C LYS A 43 2.26 -3.24 -8.73
N LYS A 44 2.03 -3.32 -7.41
CA LYS A 44 0.99 -4.19 -6.83
C LYS A 44 -0.40 -3.80 -7.33
N TYR A 45 -0.75 -2.51 -7.26
CA TYR A 45 -2.05 -2.02 -7.71
C TYR A 45 -2.26 -2.19 -9.22
N ALA A 46 -1.23 -2.04 -10.05
CA ALA A 46 -1.33 -2.30 -11.48
C ALA A 46 -1.68 -3.78 -11.76
N LYS A 47 -1.05 -4.72 -11.03
CA LYS A 47 -1.34 -6.15 -11.13
C LYS A 47 -2.75 -6.50 -10.64
N GLU A 48 -3.16 -5.93 -9.51
CA GLU A 48 -4.51 -6.12 -8.97
C GLU A 48 -5.57 -5.50 -9.87
N LYS A 49 -5.30 -4.33 -10.46
CA LYS A 49 -6.20 -3.69 -11.44
C LYS A 49 -6.45 -4.61 -12.63
N ALA A 50 -5.40 -5.22 -13.20
CA ALA A 50 -5.56 -6.19 -14.28
C ALA A 50 -6.43 -7.39 -13.85
N PHE A 51 -6.26 -7.87 -12.61
CA PHE A 51 -7.11 -8.92 -12.04
C PHE A 51 -8.59 -8.51 -12.01
N TYR A 52 -8.91 -7.31 -11.50
CA TYR A 52 -10.29 -6.83 -11.38
C TYR A 52 -10.93 -6.44 -12.71
N GLN A 53 -10.13 -6.05 -13.70
CA GLN A 53 -10.64 -5.67 -15.01
C GLN A 53 -11.11 -6.87 -15.83
N GLY A 54 -10.67 -8.09 -15.50
CA GLY A 54 -11.15 -9.31 -16.17
C GLY A 54 -10.71 -9.44 -17.63
N GLU A 55 -10.00 -8.44 -18.19
CA GLU A 55 -9.58 -8.38 -19.59
C GLU A 55 -8.66 -9.55 -19.98
N ASP A 56 -7.87 -10.06 -19.02
CA ASP A 56 -6.98 -11.20 -19.20
C ASP A 56 -7.64 -12.56 -18.88
N TYR A 57 -8.90 -12.57 -18.45
CA TYR A 57 -9.63 -13.79 -18.09
C TYR A 57 -10.59 -14.20 -19.20
N ASP A 58 -10.48 -15.45 -19.66
CA ASP A 58 -11.48 -16.04 -20.54
C ASP A 58 -12.71 -16.46 -19.74
N LEU A 59 -13.57 -15.47 -19.46
CA LEU A 59 -14.85 -15.69 -18.79
C LEU A 59 -15.86 -16.47 -19.66
N LYS A 60 -15.59 -16.60 -20.97
CA LYS A 60 -16.45 -17.34 -21.90
C LYS A 60 -16.16 -18.83 -21.91
N ALA A 61 -14.98 -19.25 -21.47
CA ALA A 61 -14.61 -20.66 -21.40
C ALA A 61 -15.64 -21.52 -20.63
N HIS A 62 -16.37 -20.92 -19.69
CA HIS A 62 -17.39 -21.59 -18.86
C HIS A 62 -18.75 -20.89 -18.93
N GLU A 63 -19.04 -20.19 -20.04
CA GLU A 63 -20.34 -19.54 -20.26
C GLU A 63 -21.45 -20.59 -20.26
N VAL A 64 -22.46 -20.38 -19.41
CA VAL A 64 -23.59 -21.30 -19.27
C VAL A 64 -24.56 -21.06 -20.41
N ASP A 65 -25.00 -22.14 -21.06
CA ASP A 65 -26.00 -22.07 -22.12
C ASP A 65 -27.35 -21.52 -21.57
N PRO A 66 -27.82 -20.36 -22.08
CA PRO A 66 -29.09 -19.78 -21.66
C PRO A 66 -30.29 -20.67 -21.93
N ASP A 67 -30.23 -21.54 -22.96
CA ASP A 67 -31.30 -22.47 -23.30
C ASP A 67 -31.37 -23.66 -22.33
N ILE A 68 -30.30 -23.89 -21.55
CA ILE A 68 -30.26 -24.87 -20.46
C ILE A 68 -30.73 -24.22 -19.16
N LEU A 69 -30.37 -22.96 -18.90
CA LEU A 69 -30.82 -22.20 -17.73
C LEU A 69 -32.34 -22.20 -17.56
N SER A 70 -33.10 -22.08 -18.66
CA SER A 70 -34.57 -22.11 -18.62
C SER A 70 -35.17 -23.47 -18.26
N LYS A 71 -34.37 -24.55 -18.30
CA LYS A 71 -34.78 -25.93 -18.01
C LYS A 71 -34.40 -26.36 -16.59
N ILE A 72 -33.61 -25.55 -15.89
CA ILE A 72 -33.25 -25.82 -14.49
C ILE A 72 -34.49 -25.54 -13.63
N PRO A 73 -34.96 -26.50 -12.82
CA PRO A 73 -36.08 -26.26 -11.94
C PRO A 73 -35.70 -25.22 -10.89
N SER A 74 -36.60 -24.28 -10.62
CA SER A 74 -36.45 -23.36 -9.49
C SER A 74 -36.47 -24.17 -8.21
N LEU A 75 -35.36 -24.16 -7.48
CA LEU A 75 -35.31 -24.71 -6.13
C LEU A 75 -35.88 -23.64 -5.20
N GLU A 76 -36.93 -23.98 -4.47
CA GLU A 76 -37.36 -23.14 -3.35
C GLU A 76 -36.33 -23.27 -2.23
N PRO A 77 -35.88 -22.16 -1.63
CA PRO A 77 -35.04 -22.24 -0.45
C PRO A 77 -35.83 -22.93 0.65
N ASP A 78 -35.15 -23.75 1.45
CA ASP A 78 -35.74 -24.28 2.65
C ASP A 78 -36.04 -23.11 3.58
N TYR A 79 -37.32 -22.76 3.76
CA TYR A 79 -37.73 -21.64 4.61
C TYR A 79 -37.79 -22.02 6.09
N ASP A 80 -37.47 -23.27 6.44
CA ASP A 80 -37.41 -23.75 7.82
C ASP A 80 -36.07 -23.39 8.52
N PHE A 81 -35.34 -22.39 7.99
CA PHE A 81 -34.22 -21.80 8.72
C PHE A 81 -34.75 -21.04 9.93
N ASP A 82 -34.61 -21.64 11.11
CA ASP A 82 -34.86 -20.98 12.37
C ASP A 82 -33.83 -19.86 12.61
N MET A 83 -34.26 -18.63 12.37
CA MET A 83 -33.51 -17.40 12.64
C MET A 83 -33.88 -16.77 13.99
N SER A 84 -34.61 -17.49 14.85
CA SER A 84 -35.03 -16.99 16.17
C SER A 84 -33.88 -16.91 17.17
N GLU A 85 -32.84 -17.72 17.00
CA GLU A 85 -31.61 -17.67 17.80
C GLU A 85 -30.53 -16.90 17.03
N GLY A 86 -30.52 -15.57 17.22
CA GLY A 86 -29.46 -14.72 16.68
C GLY A 86 -28.12 -14.96 17.40
N VAL A 87 -27.00 -14.69 16.72
CA VAL A 87 -25.63 -14.80 17.30
C VAL A 87 -25.40 -13.84 18.50
N TYR A 88 -26.30 -12.89 18.70
CA TYR A 88 -26.28 -11.93 19.81
C TYR A 88 -27.55 -12.08 20.65
N THR A 89 -27.61 -13.14 21.44
CA THR A 89 -28.52 -13.23 22.59
C THR A 89 -27.80 -12.66 23.81
N ASP A 90 -28.36 -11.62 24.44
CA ASP A 90 -27.90 -11.11 25.75
C ASP A 90 -28.13 -12.14 26.87
#